data_AF-A0A3C1EYR9-F1
#
_entry.id   AF-A0A3C1EYR9-F1
#
_cell.length_a   1.000
_cell.length_b   1.000
_cell.length_c   1.000
_cell.angle_alpha   90.00
_cell.angle_beta   90.00
_cell.angle_gamma   90.00
#
_symmetry.space_group_name_H-M   'P 1'
#
loop_
_entity.id
_entity.type
_entity.pdbx_description
1 polymer ?
#
loop_
_entity_poly.entity_id
_entity_poly.type
_entity_poly.pdbx_seq_one_letter_code
_entity_poly.pdbx_strand_id
1 'polypeptide(L)'
;MSIRLKLTMMFLVVALIPMLIVGILTFGNYKRSLETHRMSMLEELVIYKSDRIEAYFLGLKSNMEMAQNFYNLKNNLPILNQFANNPTAQEFIDARKTLDRQLQKMQTALKLSDIMLVDSKGKVVYVSNPKHSPKDFLSNLPDTQQTAFKEGRNKIYFSDVFFNKVNNDKLGMLITAPLND
;
A
#
# COMPACT_ATOMS: atom_id res chain seq x y z
N MET A 1 28.10 47.59 -55.88
CA MET A 1 27.57 46.21 -55.98
C MET A 1 27.01 45.97 -57.37
N SER A 2 27.34 44.86 -58.02
CA SER A 2 26.77 44.50 -59.33
C SER A 2 25.30 44.10 -59.21
N ILE A 3 24.50 44.34 -60.26
CA ILE A 3 23.08 43.95 -60.34
C ILE A 3 22.89 42.46 -60.02
N ARG A 4 23.83 41.62 -60.46
CA ARG A 4 23.80 40.16 -60.23
C ARG A 4 23.78 39.82 -58.75
N LEU A 5 24.65 40.46 -57.94
CA LEU A 5 24.71 40.22 -56.51
C LEU A 5 23.42 40.63 -55.78
N LYS A 6 22.79 41.74 -56.18
CA LYS A 6 21.51 42.18 -55.61
C LYS A 6 20.38 41.20 -55.90
N LEU A 7 20.29 40.71 -57.15
CA LEU A 7 19.30 39.70 -57.54
C LEU A 7 19.51 38.38 -56.78
N THR A 8 20.76 37.89 -56.68
CA THR A 8 21.06 36.66 -55.92
C THR A 8 20.68 36.79 -54.45
N MET A 9 20.99 37.91 -53.81
CA MET A 9 20.59 38.15 -52.41
C MET A 9 19.07 38.22 -52.24
N MET A 10 18.35 38.86 -53.16
CA MET A 10 16.90 38.94 -53.10
C MET A 10 16.25 37.55 -53.21
N PHE A 11 16.69 36.73 -54.18
CA PHE A 11 16.18 35.36 -54.32
C PHE A 11 16.51 34.49 -53.09
N LEU A 12 17.69 34.66 -52.50
CA LEU A 12 18.09 33.93 -51.30
C LEU A 12 17.23 34.31 -50.09
N VAL A 13 16.95 35.60 -49.89
CA VAL A 13 16.07 36.07 -48.81
C VAL A 13 14.63 35.57 -49.00
N VAL A 14 14.11 35.62 -50.23
CA VAL A 14 12.76 35.13 -50.57
C VAL A 14 12.64 33.62 -50.37
N ALA A 15 13.73 32.85 -50.57
CA ALA A 15 13.75 31.42 -50.29
C ALA A 15 13.88 31.10 -48.78
N LEU A 16 14.69 31.87 -48.05
CA LEU A 16 14.99 31.60 -46.64
C LEU A 16 13.84 31.98 -45.69
N ILE A 17 13.16 33.11 -45.92
CA ILE A 17 12.11 33.59 -45.00
C ILE A 17 10.98 32.55 -44.85
N PRO A 18 10.37 32.02 -45.92
CA PRO A 18 9.32 31.01 -45.80
C PRO A 18 9.82 29.74 -45.12
N MET A 19 11.05 29.32 -45.40
CA MET A 19 11.66 28.14 -44.77
C MET A 19 11.82 28.31 -43.26
N LEU A 20 12.27 29.49 -42.81
CA LEU A 20 12.38 29.81 -41.38
C LEU A 20 11.00 29.82 -40.69
N ILE A 21 9.99 30.40 -41.33
CA ILE A 21 8.62 30.45 -40.80
C ILE A 21 8.07 29.03 -40.64
N VAL A 22 8.20 28.19 -41.68
CA VAL A 22 7.78 26.78 -41.62
C VAL A 22 8.55 26.04 -40.53
N GLY A 23 9.85 26.25 -40.40
CA GLY A 23 10.68 25.65 -39.36
C GLY A 23 10.17 25.98 -37.94
N ILE A 24 9.91 27.27 -37.66
CA ILE A 24 9.41 27.72 -36.35
C ILE A 24 8.04 27.10 -36.05
N LEU A 25 7.10 27.14 -37.00
CA LEU A 25 5.76 26.57 -36.83
C LEU A 25 5.81 25.06 -36.60
N THR A 26 6.63 24.38 -37.40
CA THR A 26 6.81 22.91 -37.33
C THR A 26 7.42 22.52 -36.00
N PHE A 27 8.46 23.21 -35.55
CA PHE A 27 9.07 22.97 -34.25
C PHE A 27 8.08 23.19 -33.10
N GLY A 28 7.30 24.27 -33.14
CA GLY A 28 6.25 24.53 -32.14
C GLY A 28 5.20 23.43 -32.07
N ASN A 29 4.73 22.97 -33.23
CA ASN A 29 3.75 21.89 -33.33
C ASN A 29 4.32 20.55 -32.82
N TYR A 30 5.55 20.20 -33.19
CA TYR A 30 6.20 18.98 -32.71
C TYR A 30 6.43 19.03 -31.20
N LYS A 31 6.93 20.15 -30.67
CA LYS A 31 7.13 20.33 -29.24
C LYS A 31 5.82 20.12 -28.49
N ARG A 32 4.75 20.81 -28.90
CA ARG A 32 3.43 20.69 -28.27
C ARG A 32 2.86 19.27 -28.38
N SER A 33 3.03 18.62 -29.54
CA SER A 33 2.58 17.24 -29.75
C SER A 33 3.30 16.27 -28.82
N LEU A 34 4.62 16.40 -28.70
CA LEU A 34 5.43 15.58 -27.78
C LEU A 34 5.06 15.83 -26.31
N GLU A 35 4.91 17.09 -25.90
CA GLU A 35 4.50 17.45 -24.54
C GLU A 35 3.12 16.87 -24.21
N THR A 36 2.15 17.03 -25.11
CA THR A 36 0.78 16.50 -24.94
C THR A 36 0.80 14.98 -24.84
N HIS A 37 1.56 14.30 -25.71
CA HIS A 37 1.67 12.86 -25.69
C HIS A 37 2.32 12.34 -24.40
N ARG A 38 3.37 13.02 -23.92
CA ARG A 38 4.01 12.67 -22.65
C ARG A 38 3.08 12.90 -21.46
N MET A 39 2.30 13.98 -21.46
CA MET A 39 1.32 14.24 -20.41
C MET A 39 0.24 13.17 -20.37
N SER A 40 -0.35 12.84 -21.52
CA SER A 40 -1.36 11.76 -21.65
C SER A 40 -0.83 10.43 -21.13
N MET A 41 0.42 10.07 -21.48
CA MET A 41 1.05 8.84 -21.00
C MET A 41 1.26 8.85 -19.47
N LEU A 42 1.61 10.00 -18.89
CA LEU A 42 1.75 10.13 -17.44
C LEU A 42 0.39 10.03 -16.73
N GLU A 43 -0.65 10.64 -17.28
CA GLU A 43 -2.02 10.54 -16.77
C GLU A 43 -2.52 9.10 -16.79
N GLU A 44 -2.36 8.40 -17.91
CA GLU A 44 -2.70 6.97 -18.02
C GLU A 44 -1.93 6.12 -17.01
N LEU A 45 -0.64 6.39 -16.80
CA LEU A 45 0.17 5.70 -15.80
C LEU A 45 -0.30 5.98 -14.36
N VAL A 46 -0.74 7.19 -14.07
CA VAL A 46 -1.28 7.55 -12.76
C VAL A 46 -2.59 6.82 -12.50
N ILE A 47 -3.51 6.83 -13.47
CA ILE A 47 -4.79 6.10 -13.39
C ILE A 47 -4.53 4.61 -13.18
N TYR A 48 -3.71 3.99 -14.04
CA TYR A 48 -3.40 2.57 -13.94
C TYR A 48 -2.79 2.21 -12.57
N LYS A 49 -1.85 3.01 -12.06
CA LYS A 49 -1.26 2.75 -10.73
C LYS A 49 -2.26 2.94 -9.59
N SER A 50 -3.11 3.96 -9.67
CA SER A 50 -4.18 4.21 -8.70
C SER A 50 -5.12 2.99 -8.62
N ASP A 51 -5.60 2.52 -9.77
CA ASP A 51 -6.50 1.36 -9.85
C ASP A 51 -5.86 0.10 -9.27
N ARG A 52 -4.56 -0.10 -9.49
CA ARG A 52 -3.82 -1.24 -8.95
C ARG A 52 -3.69 -1.16 -7.43
N ILE A 53 -3.49 0.03 -6.87
CA ILE A 53 -3.44 0.25 -5.42
C ILE A 53 -4.83 0.03 -4.82
N GLU A 54 -5.88 0.58 -5.42
CA GLU A 54 -7.26 0.39 -4.98
C GLU A 54 -7.67 -1.09 -5.00
N ALA A 55 -7.42 -1.78 -6.11
CA ALA A 55 -7.70 -3.21 -6.23
C ALA A 55 -6.95 -4.05 -5.17
N TYR A 56 -5.71 -3.68 -4.83
CA TYR A 56 -4.96 -4.32 -3.77
C TYR A 56 -5.64 -4.14 -2.40
N PHE A 57 -6.02 -2.91 -2.04
CA PHE A 57 -6.70 -2.63 -0.77
C PHE A 57 -8.10 -3.24 -0.68
N LEU A 58 -8.87 -3.25 -1.77
CA LEU A 58 -10.14 -3.97 -1.86
C LEU A 58 -9.96 -5.48 -1.66
N GLY A 59 -8.91 -6.06 -2.26
CA GLY A 59 -8.53 -7.45 -2.03
C GLY A 59 -8.19 -7.72 -0.56
N LEU A 60 -7.42 -6.86 0.08
CA LEU A 60 -7.12 -6.99 1.51
C LEU A 60 -8.38 -6.86 2.38
N LYS A 61 -9.29 -5.93 2.06
CA LYS A 61 -10.58 -5.79 2.75
C LYS A 61 -11.37 -7.10 2.67
N SER A 62 -11.54 -7.67 1.47
CA SER A 62 -12.27 -8.92 1.28
C SER A 62 -11.62 -10.10 2.03
N ASN A 63 -10.28 -10.16 2.06
CA ASN A 63 -9.56 -11.16 2.86
C ASN A 63 -9.80 -10.99 4.37
N MET A 64 -9.90 -9.76 4.86
CA MET A 64 -10.27 -9.49 6.26
C MET A 64 -11.72 -9.90 6.55
N GLU A 65 -12.66 -9.60 5.67
CA GLU A 65 -14.07 -10.03 5.80
C GLU A 65 -14.19 -11.56 5.87
N MET A 66 -13.42 -12.28 5.05
CA MET A 66 -13.33 -13.74 5.13
C MET A 66 -12.72 -14.19 6.46
N ALA A 67 -11.63 -13.55 6.89
CA ALA A 67 -10.94 -13.90 8.13
C ALA A 67 -11.81 -13.73 9.37
N GLN A 68 -12.64 -12.67 9.44
CA GLN A 68 -13.59 -12.46 10.54
C GLN A 68 -14.53 -13.66 10.75
N ASN A 69 -14.80 -14.43 9.70
CA ASN A 69 -15.70 -15.58 9.73
C ASN A 69 -14.99 -16.92 9.92
N PHE A 70 -13.66 -16.94 10.12
CA PHE A 70 -12.95 -18.19 10.32
C PHE A 70 -13.28 -18.81 11.69
N TYR A 71 -13.85 -20.00 11.64
CA TYR A 71 -14.16 -20.81 12.83
C TYR A 71 -12.96 -20.97 13.78
N ASN A 72 -11.77 -21.20 13.23
CA ASN A 72 -10.55 -21.34 14.02
C ASN A 72 -10.20 -20.05 14.78
N LEU A 73 -10.43 -18.87 14.19
CA LEU A 73 -10.18 -17.60 14.88
C LEU A 73 -11.14 -17.41 16.05
N LYS A 74 -12.43 -17.63 15.83
CA LYS A 74 -13.47 -17.50 16.86
C LYS A 74 -13.24 -18.42 18.07
N ASN A 75 -12.81 -19.66 17.82
CA ASN A 75 -12.62 -20.63 18.90
C ASN A 75 -11.28 -20.50 19.63
N ASN A 76 -10.21 -20.12 18.93
CA ASN A 76 -8.88 -20.09 19.54
C ASN A 76 -8.54 -18.73 20.17
N LEU A 77 -9.15 -17.63 19.72
CA LEU A 77 -8.88 -16.31 20.30
C LEU A 77 -9.24 -16.22 21.79
N PRO A 78 -10.40 -16.72 22.27
CA PRO A 78 -10.72 -16.73 23.70
C PRO A 78 -9.70 -17.50 24.54
N ILE A 79 -9.22 -18.64 24.02
CA ILE A 79 -8.19 -19.46 24.69
C ILE A 79 -6.88 -18.69 24.77
N LEU A 80 -6.43 -18.08 23.67
CA LEU A 80 -5.20 -17.28 23.66
C LEU A 80 -5.30 -16.08 24.61
N ASN A 81 -6.47 -15.45 24.71
CA ASN A 81 -6.69 -14.34 25.64
C ASN A 81 -6.66 -14.81 27.11
N GLN A 82 -7.33 -15.93 27.42
CA GLN A 82 -7.36 -16.50 28.78
C GLN A 82 -5.96 -16.88 29.27
N PHE A 83 -5.16 -17.51 28.39
CA PHE A 83 -3.82 -18.00 28.73
C PHE A 83 -2.70 -17.05 28.29
N ALA A 84 -2.99 -15.80 27.93
CA ALA A 84 -1.99 -14.85 27.43
C ALA A 84 -0.84 -14.62 28.44
N ASN A 85 -1.14 -14.65 29.74
CA ASN A 85 -0.15 -14.52 30.82
C ASN A 85 0.53 -15.84 31.22
N ASN A 86 0.10 -16.97 30.65
CA ASN A 86 0.71 -18.28 30.83
C ASN A 86 0.88 -18.97 29.46
N PRO A 87 1.80 -18.47 28.60
CA PRO A 87 2.00 -19.00 27.25
C PRO A 87 2.61 -20.41 27.22
N THR A 88 2.99 -20.95 28.38
CA THR A 88 3.46 -22.33 28.56
C THR A 88 2.34 -23.34 28.80
N ALA A 89 1.10 -22.88 29.01
CA ALA A 89 -0.06 -23.77 29.11
C ALA A 89 -0.29 -24.54 27.81
N GLN A 90 -0.66 -25.82 27.92
CA GLN A 90 -0.83 -26.69 26.76
C GLN A 90 -1.95 -26.17 25.84
N GLU A 91 -3.02 -25.64 26.42
CA GLU A 91 -4.15 -25.02 25.73
C GLU A 91 -3.71 -23.84 24.86
N PHE A 92 -2.78 -23.01 25.37
CA PHE A 92 -2.23 -21.88 24.62
C PHE A 92 -1.39 -22.36 23.44
N ILE A 93 -0.54 -23.35 23.66
CA ILE A 93 0.35 -23.92 22.63
C ILE A 93 -0.48 -24.54 21.50
N ASP A 94 -1.52 -25.31 21.83
CA ASP A 94 -2.38 -25.98 20.85
C ASP A 94 -3.24 -24.99 20.06
N ALA A 95 -3.80 -23.98 20.74
CA ALA A 95 -4.54 -22.90 20.10
C ALA A 95 -3.64 -22.12 19.12
N ARG A 96 -2.44 -21.73 19.57
CA ARG A 96 -1.45 -21.03 18.74
C ARG A 96 -1.04 -21.87 17.53
N LYS A 97 -0.73 -23.15 17.70
CA LYS A 97 -0.32 -24.07 16.63
C LYS A 97 -1.42 -24.27 15.57
N THR A 98 -2.69 -24.20 15.99
CA THR A 98 -3.83 -24.28 15.07
C THR A 98 -3.93 -23.01 14.24
N LEU A 99 -3.78 -21.83 14.87
CA LEU A 99 -3.79 -20.56 14.16
C LEU A 99 -2.57 -20.37 13.25
N ASP A 100 -1.38 -20.75 13.68
CA ASP A 100 -0.14 -20.64 12.92
C ASP A 100 -0.26 -21.31 11.54
N ARG A 101 -0.85 -22.52 11.49
CA ARG A 101 -1.05 -23.26 10.24
C ARG A 101 -1.90 -22.53 9.22
N GLN A 102 -2.82 -21.68 9.66
CA GLN A 102 -3.72 -20.92 8.81
C GLN A 102 -3.19 -19.51 8.52
N LEU A 103 -2.83 -18.77 9.57
CA LEU A 103 -2.49 -17.36 9.49
C LEU A 103 -1.09 -17.15 8.89
N GLN A 104 -0.11 -18.03 9.11
CA GLN A 104 1.19 -17.90 8.45
C GLN A 104 1.11 -18.15 6.94
N LYS A 105 0.23 -19.06 6.50
CA LYS A 105 -0.04 -19.27 5.07
C LYS A 105 -0.69 -18.04 4.45
N MET A 106 -1.71 -17.49 5.11
CA MET A 106 -2.37 -16.25 4.68
C MET A 106 -1.39 -15.07 4.63
N GLN A 107 -0.58 -14.89 5.67
CA GLN A 107 0.45 -13.85 5.73
C GLN A 107 1.39 -13.95 4.53
N THR A 108 1.90 -15.15 4.23
CA THR A 108 2.82 -15.38 3.11
C THR A 108 2.15 -15.14 1.76
N ALA A 109 0.94 -15.65 1.57
CA ALA A 109 0.17 -15.50 0.33
C ALA A 109 -0.17 -14.03 0.03
N LEU A 110 -0.52 -13.26 1.07
CA LEU A 110 -0.87 -11.84 0.95
C LEU A 110 0.34 -10.89 1.09
N LYS A 111 1.55 -11.45 1.31
CA LYS A 111 2.80 -10.71 1.52
C LYS A 111 2.71 -9.68 2.65
N LEU A 112 2.01 -10.02 3.73
CA LEU A 112 1.88 -9.17 4.91
C LEU A 112 3.11 -9.29 5.81
N SER A 113 3.46 -8.21 6.50
CA SER A 113 4.54 -8.25 7.49
C SER A 113 4.16 -9.15 8.66
N ASP A 114 2.93 -9.00 9.15
CA ASP A 114 2.39 -9.63 10.34
C ASP A 114 0.87 -9.73 10.26
N ILE A 115 0.31 -10.79 10.85
CA ILE A 115 -1.09 -10.88 11.24
C ILE A 115 -1.10 -10.98 12.77
N MET A 116 -1.81 -10.04 13.41
CA MET A 116 -1.90 -9.95 14.86
C MET A 116 -3.34 -10.13 15.31
N LEU A 117 -3.54 -10.80 16.44
CA LEU A 117 -4.82 -10.79 17.14
C LEU A 117 -4.66 -10.01 18.43
N VAL A 118 -5.66 -9.21 18.74
CA VAL A 118 -5.67 -8.33 19.92
C VAL A 118 -6.84 -8.66 20.83
N ASP A 119 -6.65 -8.47 22.13
CA ASP A 119 -7.71 -8.56 23.11
C ASP A 119 -8.62 -7.32 23.09
N SER A 120 -9.66 -7.33 23.93
CA SER A 120 -10.61 -6.21 24.05
C SER A 120 -9.99 -4.90 24.56
N LYS A 121 -8.76 -4.94 25.07
CA LYS A 121 -7.99 -3.79 25.55
C LYS A 121 -6.96 -3.31 24.50
N GLY A 122 -6.83 -4.00 23.37
CA GLY A 122 -5.89 -3.67 22.30
C GLY A 122 -4.49 -4.24 22.51
N LYS A 123 -4.32 -5.19 23.44
CA LYS A 123 -3.06 -5.92 23.63
C LYS A 123 -2.97 -7.09 22.68
N VAL A 124 -1.81 -7.29 22.09
CA VAL A 124 -1.53 -8.37 21.14
C VAL A 124 -1.42 -9.70 21.90
N VAL A 125 -2.31 -10.64 21.58
CA VAL A 125 -2.35 -12.01 22.14
C VAL A 125 -1.89 -13.07 21.15
N TYR A 126 -1.64 -12.68 19.90
CA TYR A 126 -1.09 -13.55 18.86
C TYR A 126 -0.33 -12.73 17.82
N VAL A 127 0.77 -13.29 17.31
CA VAL A 127 1.56 -12.73 16.20
C VAL A 127 1.97 -13.86 15.29
N SER A 128 1.62 -13.78 14.00
CA SER A 128 1.92 -14.84 13.04
C SER A 128 3.40 -14.94 12.69
N ASN A 129 4.14 -13.83 12.73
CA ASN A 129 5.56 -13.79 12.43
C ASN A 129 6.41 -14.15 13.65
N PRO A 130 7.16 -15.27 13.62
CA PRO A 130 7.97 -15.70 14.78
C PRO A 130 9.08 -14.72 15.16
N LYS A 131 9.59 -13.92 14.21
CA LYS A 131 10.66 -12.94 14.47
C LYS A 131 10.16 -11.72 15.22
N HIS A 132 8.89 -11.36 15.04
CA HIS A 132 8.29 -10.20 15.68
C HIS A 132 7.55 -10.58 16.97
N SER A 133 7.09 -11.83 17.09
CA SER A 133 6.39 -12.35 18.27
C SER A 133 7.04 -11.98 19.62
N PRO A 134 8.37 -12.07 19.85
CA PRO A 134 8.96 -11.70 21.13
C PRO A 134 8.86 -10.21 21.49
N LYS A 135 8.72 -9.32 20.50
CA LYS A 135 8.63 -7.86 20.71
C LYS A 135 7.17 -7.40 20.82
N ASP A 136 6.30 -8.01 20.02
CA ASP A 136 4.92 -7.58 19.85
C ASP A 136 3.95 -8.28 20.80
N PHE A 137 4.25 -9.49 21.28
CA PHE A 137 3.37 -10.23 22.19
C PHE A 137 3.18 -9.50 23.53
N LEU A 138 1.92 -9.37 23.97
CA LEU A 138 1.45 -8.59 25.13
C LEU A 138 1.72 -7.08 25.07
N SER A 139 2.23 -6.57 23.95
CA SER A 139 2.37 -5.15 23.68
C SER A 139 1.08 -4.57 23.09
N ASN A 140 0.93 -3.25 23.15
CA ASN A 140 -0.11 -2.57 22.37
C ASN A 140 0.24 -2.62 20.87
N LEU A 141 -0.76 -2.42 20.01
CA LEU A 141 -0.51 -2.20 18.59
C LEU A 141 0.50 -1.05 18.36
N PRO A 142 1.31 -1.13 17.28
CA PRO A 142 2.39 -0.18 17.02
C PRO A 142 1.92 1.23 16.64
N ASP A 143 0.61 1.46 16.51
CA ASP A 143 0.04 2.77 16.22
C ASP A 143 -0.02 3.63 17.50
N THR A 144 0.79 4.68 17.54
CA THR A 144 1.01 5.53 18.73
C THR A 144 -0.25 6.15 19.31
N GLN A 145 -1.27 6.39 18.47
CA GLN A 145 -2.54 6.99 18.89
C GLN A 145 -3.66 5.97 19.17
N GLN A 146 -3.38 4.66 18.98
CA GLN A 146 -4.37 3.57 19.05
C GLN A 146 -5.62 3.83 18.20
N THR A 147 -5.48 4.60 17.12
CA THR A 147 -6.60 4.97 16.24
C THR A 147 -7.06 3.75 15.46
N ALA A 148 -6.12 2.90 15.01
CA ALA A 148 -6.45 1.68 14.31
C ALA A 148 -7.29 0.74 15.19
N PHE A 149 -6.92 0.57 16.46
CA PHE A 149 -7.72 -0.23 17.39
C PHE A 149 -9.10 0.37 17.70
N LYS A 150 -9.20 1.70 17.84
CA LYS A 150 -10.47 2.38 18.13
C LYS A 150 -11.46 2.26 16.97
N GLU A 151 -11.02 2.58 15.77
CA GLU A 151 -11.85 2.52 14.56
C GLU A 151 -12.16 1.07 14.16
N GLY A 152 -11.15 0.19 14.25
CA GLY A 152 -11.21 -1.23 13.93
C GLY A 152 -12.15 -2.05 14.81
N ARG A 153 -12.69 -1.48 15.90
CA ARG A 153 -13.70 -2.14 16.74
C ARG A 153 -15.09 -2.17 16.10
N ASN A 154 -15.39 -1.27 15.17
CA ASN A 154 -16.73 -1.13 14.60
C ASN A 154 -16.81 -1.50 13.12
N LYS A 155 -15.68 -1.44 12.42
CA LYS A 155 -15.60 -1.62 10.97
C LYS A 155 -14.21 -2.10 10.57
N ILE A 156 -14.07 -2.54 9.33
CA ILE A 156 -12.74 -2.68 8.74
C ILE A 156 -12.16 -1.28 8.54
N TYR A 157 -11.02 -1.03 9.15
CA TYR A 157 -10.36 0.27 9.13
C TYR A 157 -8.91 0.14 8.66
N PHE A 158 -8.55 1.01 7.71
CA PHE A 158 -7.20 1.20 7.21
C PHE A 158 -6.62 2.43 7.90
N SER A 159 -5.51 2.28 8.60
CA SER A 159 -4.82 3.41 9.21
C SER A 159 -4.11 4.25 8.14
N ASP A 160 -3.76 5.48 8.48
CA ASP A 160 -2.71 6.20 7.76
C ASP A 160 -1.38 5.45 7.84
N VAL A 161 -0.44 5.82 6.98
CA VAL A 161 0.94 5.34 7.06
C VAL A 161 1.63 6.01 8.25
N PHE A 162 2.24 5.20 9.12
CA PHE A 162 2.94 5.68 10.31
C PHE A 162 4.31 5.02 10.46
N PHE A 163 5.18 5.63 11.27
CA PHE A 163 6.46 5.02 11.65
C PHE A 163 6.25 3.99 12.76
N ASN A 164 6.53 2.73 12.44
CA ASN A 164 6.46 1.63 13.40
C ASN A 164 7.71 1.64 14.30
N LYS A 165 7.56 2.23 15.49
CA LYS A 165 8.62 2.32 16.51
C LYS A 165 9.09 0.96 17.01
N VAL A 166 8.27 -0.09 16.89
CA VAL A 166 8.62 -1.45 17.33
C VAL A 166 9.51 -2.16 16.30
N ASN A 167 9.44 -1.74 15.03
CA ASN A 167 10.21 -2.31 13.91
C ASN A 167 11.20 -1.30 13.29
N ASN A 168 12.04 -0.69 14.14
CA ASN A 168 13.13 0.22 13.75
C ASN A 168 12.65 1.41 12.88
N ASP A 169 11.52 2.02 13.22
CA ASP A 169 10.95 3.17 12.52
C ASP A 169 10.72 2.94 11.01
N LYS A 170 10.38 1.72 10.63
CA LYS A 170 9.90 1.45 9.27
C LYS A 170 8.49 1.97 9.09
N LEU A 171 8.18 2.49 7.90
CA LEU A 171 6.82 2.85 7.52
C LEU A 171 5.94 1.61 7.52
N GLY A 172 4.77 1.73 8.14
CA GLY A 172 3.78 0.67 8.24
C GLY A 172 2.37 1.24 8.14
N MET A 173 1.43 0.34 7.88
CA MET A 173 0.00 0.60 7.89
C MET A 173 -0.67 -0.58 8.57
N LEU A 174 -1.71 -0.32 9.35
CA LEU A 174 -2.53 -1.34 9.96
C LEU A 174 -3.87 -1.43 9.24
N ILE A 175 -4.33 -2.66 9.07
CA ILE A 175 -5.69 -2.98 8.67
C ILE A 175 -6.29 -3.74 9.83
N THR A 176 -7.35 -3.18 10.40
CA THR A 176 -7.98 -3.68 11.61
C THR A 176 -9.43 -3.98 11.32
N ALA A 177 -9.95 -5.03 11.95
CA ALA A 177 -11.34 -5.43 11.84
C ALA A 177 -11.78 -6.07 13.15
N PRO A 178 -13.06 -5.95 13.52
CA PRO A 178 -13.53 -6.58 14.75
C PRO A 178 -13.70 -8.08 14.54
N LEU A 179 -13.26 -8.89 15.50
CA LEU A 179 -13.70 -10.27 15.56
C LEU A 179 -14.97 -10.30 16.42
N ASN A 180 -16.13 -10.28 15.76
CA ASN A 180 -17.41 -10.41 16.46
C ASN A 180 -17.70 -11.89 16.67
N ASP A 181 -18.10 -12.25 17.89
CA ASP A 181 -18.66 -13.57 18.20
C ASP A 181 -19.91 -13.85 17.36
#